data_AF-A0A8R7UM77-F1
#
_entry.id   AF-A0A8R7UM77-F1
#
_cell.length_a   1.000
_cell.length_b   1.000
_cell.length_c   1.000
_cell.angle_alpha   90.00
_cell.angle_beta   90.00
_cell.angle_gamma   90.00
#
_symmetry.space_group_name_H-M   'P 1'
#
loop_
_entity.id
_entity.type
_entity.pdbx_description
1 polymer ?
#
loop_
_entity_poly.entity_id
_entity_poly.type
_entity_poly.pdbx_seq_one_letter_code
_entity_poly.pdbx_strand_id
1 'polypeptide(L)'
;MERATMALAFLLAALAASAGASPVNKSCVTGSAGASVSIGYGGAGASAGAGVSLGADCPRAEEIVRAAVEQAVAADPRMAASLLRLHFHDCFVNGCDGSVLLDDKPFFVGEKTAGPNINSLRGFEVIDAIKAELEQECPETVSCADVLAIAARDSVVASGGPSWEVETGRKDSRTASLQAANSNLPAPTSGVATLVQKFTNVGLIAKDMVALSGAHTIGKARCTTFSARLASVGESAKDTGFLQSLQQLCAGSAGSALAHLDLATPATFDNQYYINLLSGDGLLPSDQALAAPAGSGAEDVAALVADYAFDAALFFDDFAASMLRMGRLAPAGGRDAGEVRRNCRVVN
;
A
#
# COMPACT_ATOMS: atom_id res chain seq x y z
N MET A 1 3.48 -66.73 15.48
CA MET A 1 4.88 -66.79 14.97
C MET A 1 5.41 -65.37 15.02
N GLU A 2 5.78 -64.90 16.21
CA GLU A 2 7.15 -64.99 16.79
C GLU A 2 8.12 -64.11 16.01
N ARG A 3 8.41 -62.90 16.51
CA ARG A 3 9.40 -62.55 17.56
C ARG A 3 10.84 -62.65 17.07
N ALA A 4 11.56 -61.52 17.05
CA ALA A 4 12.91 -61.42 17.62
C ALA A 4 13.35 -59.95 17.79
N THR A 5 13.25 -59.49 19.04
CA THR A 5 13.95 -58.38 19.69
C THR A 5 15.40 -58.75 20.08
N MET A 6 16.34 -57.80 20.03
CA MET A 6 17.58 -57.68 20.84
C MET A 6 18.12 -56.25 20.58
N ALA A 7 18.28 -55.26 21.49
CA ALA A 7 18.81 -55.19 22.87
C ALA A 7 20.18 -55.89 22.98
N LEU A 8 21.28 -55.36 23.55
CA LEU A 8 21.69 -54.20 24.36
C LEU A 8 23.26 -54.29 24.31
N ALA A 9 24.10 -53.25 24.40
CA ALA A 9 24.68 -52.74 25.65
C ALA A 9 26.10 -52.15 25.40
N PHE A 10 26.31 -50.94 25.95
CA PHE A 10 27.46 -50.44 26.73
C PHE A 10 28.93 -50.54 26.26
N LEU A 11 29.59 -49.38 26.19
CA LEU A 11 30.74 -49.08 27.08
C LEU A 11 30.88 -47.57 27.37
N LEU A 12 31.00 -47.25 28.66
CA LEU A 12 31.32 -45.96 29.27
C LEU A 12 32.80 -45.58 29.07
N ALA A 13 33.09 -44.28 28.98
CA ALA A 13 34.19 -43.67 29.73
C ALA A 13 33.89 -42.18 29.97
N ALA A 14 33.85 -41.81 31.25
CA ALA A 14 33.68 -40.46 31.78
C ALA A 14 35.05 -39.80 32.03
N LEU A 15 35.13 -38.46 32.02
CA LEU A 15 35.95 -37.68 32.96
C LEU A 15 35.59 -36.16 32.94
N ALA A 16 34.89 -35.79 34.02
CA ALA A 16 34.99 -34.58 34.86
C ALA A 16 35.32 -33.17 34.29
N ALA A 17 34.30 -32.32 34.37
CA ALA A 17 34.20 -31.02 35.07
C ALA A 17 35.44 -30.11 35.30
N SER A 18 35.28 -28.83 34.97
CA SER A 18 35.55 -27.72 35.89
C SER A 18 34.66 -26.51 35.57
N ALA A 19 33.88 -26.08 36.57
CA ALA A 19 33.14 -24.83 36.57
C ALA A 19 34.01 -23.74 37.23
N GLY A 20 34.11 -22.58 36.60
CA GLY A 20 34.79 -21.41 37.14
C GLY A 20 33.97 -20.16 36.88
N ALA A 21 33.11 -19.81 37.84
CA ALA A 21 32.49 -18.49 37.92
C ALA A 21 33.45 -17.53 38.65
N SER A 22 33.50 -16.27 38.22
CA SER A 22 34.17 -15.18 38.95
C SER A 22 33.46 -13.84 38.70
N PRO A 23 33.55 -12.90 39.64
CA PRO A 23 32.39 -12.16 40.12
C PRO A 23 32.23 -10.75 39.53
N VAL A 24 30.99 -10.27 39.59
CA VAL A 24 30.58 -8.91 39.26
C VAL A 24 31.01 -7.97 40.39
N ASN A 25 31.80 -6.94 40.07
CA ASN A 25 32.17 -5.88 41.00
C ASN A 25 31.27 -4.65 40.80
N LYS A 26 30.62 -4.19 41.87
CA LYS A 26 29.86 -2.93 41.95
C LYS A 26 30.52 -2.02 42.98
N SER A 27 30.95 -0.83 42.56
CA SER A 27 31.17 0.45 43.30
C SER A 27 32.21 1.25 42.49
N CYS A 28 32.20 2.58 42.34
CA CYS A 28 31.49 3.66 43.03
C CYS A 28 31.48 4.92 42.12
N VAL A 29 30.62 5.84 42.49
CA VAL A 29 30.35 7.19 41.95
C VAL A 29 31.54 8.15 42.15
N THR A 30 31.85 9.00 41.16
CA THR A 30 32.11 10.45 41.30
C THR A 30 32.05 11.15 39.92
N GLY A 31 31.36 12.28 39.83
CA GLY A 31 31.18 13.06 38.61
C GLY A 31 32.26 14.12 38.37
N SER A 32 32.29 14.70 37.17
CA SER A 32 32.43 16.14 36.87
C SER A 32 32.66 16.37 35.36
N ALA A 33 31.76 17.16 34.76
CA ALA A 33 31.89 18.09 33.63
C ALA A 33 32.97 17.86 32.52
N GLY A 34 32.51 17.85 31.26
CA GLY A 34 33.38 18.12 30.11
C GLY A 34 32.81 17.79 28.73
N ALA A 35 32.05 18.72 28.16
CA ALA A 35 31.84 18.97 26.71
C ALA A 35 31.55 17.80 25.75
N SER A 36 30.27 17.64 25.37
CA SER A 36 29.86 17.01 24.12
C SER A 36 29.85 18.04 22.98
N VAL A 37 30.72 17.83 21.99
CA VAL A 37 30.72 18.57 20.72
C VAL A 37 29.51 18.12 19.90
N SER A 38 28.57 19.03 19.68
CA SER A 38 27.43 18.81 18.78
C SER A 38 27.78 19.35 17.40
N ILE A 39 27.96 18.45 16.42
CA ILE A 39 28.09 18.81 15.01
C ILE A 39 26.67 19.01 14.47
N GLY A 40 26.28 20.27 14.30
CA GLY A 40 25.01 20.65 13.71
C GLY A 40 25.02 20.46 12.20
N TYR A 41 24.17 19.57 11.69
CA TYR A 41 23.70 19.63 10.31
C TYR A 41 22.40 20.43 10.28
N GLY A 42 22.49 21.68 9.81
CA GLY A 42 21.33 22.44 9.39
C GLY A 42 20.83 21.91 8.05
N GLY A 43 19.54 21.60 7.97
CA GLY A 43 18.89 21.17 6.74
C GLY A 43 17.37 21.26 6.88
N ALA A 44 16.80 22.27 6.22
CA ALA A 44 15.40 22.47 5.82
C ALA A 44 14.30 21.97 6.78
N GLY A 45 13.69 22.91 7.51
CA GLY A 45 12.41 22.68 8.16
C GLY A 45 11.32 22.40 7.12
N ALA A 46 10.92 21.15 7.01
CA ALA A 46 9.60 20.80 6.52
C ALA A 46 8.61 21.26 7.60
N SER A 47 7.74 22.21 7.27
CA SER A 47 6.58 22.52 8.10
C SER A 47 5.68 21.29 8.12
N ALA A 48 5.86 20.45 9.13
CA ALA A 48 4.86 19.46 9.51
C ALA A 48 3.62 20.25 9.96
N GLY A 49 2.67 20.44 9.05
CA GLY A 49 1.33 20.86 9.44
C GLY A 49 0.82 19.79 10.40
N ALA A 50 0.66 20.15 11.67
CA ALA A 50 0.05 19.27 12.66
C ALA A 50 -1.31 18.84 12.12
N GLY A 51 -1.48 17.56 11.80
CA GLY A 51 -2.78 17.00 11.44
C GLY A 51 -3.76 17.33 12.56
N VAL A 52 -4.88 17.97 12.21
CA VAL A 52 -5.96 18.22 13.17
C VAL A 52 -6.64 16.89 13.38
N SER A 53 -6.59 16.35 14.60
CA SER A 53 -7.35 15.14 14.93
C SER A 53 -8.84 15.43 14.78
N LEU A 54 -9.56 14.60 14.01
CA LEU A 54 -11.03 14.66 13.88
C LEU A 54 -11.75 14.57 15.24
N GLY A 55 -11.09 14.06 16.28
CA GLY A 55 -11.69 13.67 17.55
C GLY A 55 -12.33 14.78 18.37
N ALA A 56 -12.02 16.06 18.13
CA ALA A 56 -12.68 17.18 18.84
C ALA A 56 -14.02 17.57 18.20
N ASP A 57 -14.07 17.64 16.87
CA ASP A 57 -15.23 18.16 16.12
C ASP A 57 -16.16 17.05 15.62
N CYS A 58 -15.66 15.83 15.45
CA CYS A 58 -16.46 14.64 15.14
C CYS A 58 -15.88 13.38 15.80
N PRO A 59 -16.12 13.16 17.10
CA PRO A 59 -15.48 12.09 17.88
C PRO A 59 -15.72 10.67 17.35
N ARG A 60 -16.84 10.45 16.65
CA ARG A 60 -17.24 9.13 16.11
C ARG A 60 -16.85 8.92 14.65
N ALA A 61 -16.15 9.87 14.01
CA ALA A 61 -15.83 9.79 12.59
C ALA A 61 -15.07 8.50 12.21
N GLU A 62 -13.98 8.19 12.90
CA GLU A 62 -13.19 6.98 12.62
C GLU A 62 -13.96 5.69 12.92
N GLU A 63 -14.84 5.69 13.93
CA GLU A 63 -15.69 4.54 14.25
C GLU A 63 -16.67 4.25 13.10
N ILE A 64 -17.33 5.29 12.58
CA ILE A 64 -18.28 5.19 11.47
C ILE A 64 -17.59 4.69 10.20
N VAL A 65 -16.44 5.28 9.84
CA VAL A 65 -15.68 4.86 8.66
C VAL A 65 -15.27 3.39 8.78
N ARG A 66 -14.68 3.00 9.91
CA ARG A 66 -14.22 1.63 10.14
C ARG A 66 -15.35 0.63 10.05
N ALA A 67 -16.48 0.88 10.70
CA ALA A 67 -17.62 -0.05 10.71
C ALA A 67 -18.17 -0.28 9.30
N ALA A 68 -18.30 0.78 8.50
CA ALA A 68 -18.76 0.68 7.12
C ALA A 68 -17.76 -0.06 6.22
N VAL A 69 -16.45 0.17 6.41
CA VAL A 69 -15.41 -0.55 5.67
C VAL A 69 -15.42 -2.03 6.03
N GLU A 70 -15.44 -2.38 7.31
CA GLU A 70 -15.51 -3.78 7.78
C GLU A 70 -16.74 -4.49 7.20
N GLN A 71 -17.91 -3.82 7.21
CA GLN A 71 -19.13 -4.36 6.60
C GLN A 71 -18.97 -4.57 5.09
N ALA A 72 -18.40 -3.61 4.37
CA ALA A 72 -18.22 -3.68 2.93
C ALA A 72 -17.21 -4.78 2.54
N VAL A 73 -16.13 -4.94 3.32
CA VAL A 73 -15.12 -5.99 3.14
C VAL A 73 -15.68 -7.37 3.47
N ALA A 74 -16.51 -7.50 4.52
CA ALA A 74 -17.18 -8.75 4.84
C ALA A 74 -18.16 -9.20 3.74
N ALA A 75 -18.82 -8.25 3.08
CA ALA A 75 -19.73 -8.52 1.96
C ALA A 75 -18.98 -8.82 0.64
N ASP A 76 -17.87 -8.12 0.38
CA ASP A 76 -16.99 -8.32 -0.76
C ASP A 76 -15.53 -8.12 -0.32
N PRO A 77 -14.75 -9.20 -0.12
CA PRO A 77 -13.35 -9.10 0.30
C PRO A 77 -12.47 -8.27 -0.64
N ARG A 78 -12.84 -8.13 -1.92
CA ARG A 78 -12.12 -7.27 -2.88
C ARG A 78 -12.29 -5.78 -2.57
N MET A 79 -13.27 -5.40 -1.75
CA MET A 79 -13.52 -4.00 -1.43
C MET A 79 -12.33 -3.36 -0.70
N ALA A 80 -11.61 -4.10 0.14
CA ALA A 80 -10.41 -3.60 0.82
C ALA A 80 -9.38 -3.06 -0.19
N ALA A 81 -9.02 -3.89 -1.19
CA ALA A 81 -8.12 -3.49 -2.26
C ALA A 81 -8.70 -2.34 -3.12
N SER A 82 -10.01 -2.30 -3.28
CA SER A 82 -10.69 -1.29 -4.10
C SER A 82 -10.61 0.11 -3.47
N LEU A 83 -10.87 0.20 -2.16
CA LEU A 83 -10.82 1.45 -1.40
C LEU A 83 -9.39 1.95 -1.21
N LEU A 84 -8.45 1.03 -0.94
CA LEU A 84 -7.02 1.36 -0.91
C LEU A 84 -6.54 1.93 -2.25
N ARG A 85 -6.91 1.29 -3.36
CA ARG A 85 -6.59 1.78 -4.71
C ARG A 85 -7.26 3.13 -5.01
N LEU A 86 -8.49 3.34 -4.54
CA LEU A 86 -9.19 4.60 -4.76
C LEU A 86 -8.46 5.78 -4.11
N HIS A 87 -7.92 5.60 -2.89
CA HIS A 87 -7.10 6.61 -2.24
C HIS A 87 -5.76 6.86 -2.96
N PHE A 88 -5.07 5.82 -3.44
CA PHE A 88 -3.87 5.99 -4.28
C PHE A 88 -4.17 6.84 -5.53
N HIS A 89 -5.28 6.54 -6.21
CA HIS A 89 -5.69 7.26 -7.41
C HIS A 89 -6.08 8.72 -7.15
N ASP A 90 -6.63 9.03 -5.97
CA ASP A 90 -6.85 10.41 -5.53
C ASP A 90 -5.50 11.13 -5.36
N CYS A 91 -4.64 10.60 -4.49
CA CYS A 91 -3.38 11.26 -4.13
C CYS A 91 -2.43 11.51 -5.30
N PHE A 92 -2.40 10.63 -6.30
CA PHE A 92 -1.51 10.77 -7.46
C PHE A 92 -2.00 11.79 -8.51
N VAL A 93 -3.22 12.32 -8.34
CA VAL A 93 -3.82 13.29 -9.25
C VAL A 93 -4.07 14.59 -8.50
N ASN A 94 -3.12 15.52 -8.59
CA ASN A 94 -3.14 16.80 -7.88
C ASN A 94 -3.18 16.69 -6.34
N GLY A 95 -2.79 15.55 -5.75
CA GLY A 95 -2.76 15.37 -4.29
C GLY A 95 -4.06 14.78 -3.74
N CYS A 96 -4.08 14.47 -2.45
CA CYS A 96 -5.22 13.81 -1.82
C CYS A 96 -6.32 14.84 -1.51
N ASP A 97 -7.17 15.14 -2.48
CA ASP A 97 -8.16 16.21 -2.40
C ASP A 97 -9.59 15.75 -2.73
N GLY A 98 -9.82 14.44 -2.85
CA GLY A 98 -11.11 13.85 -3.18
C GLY A 98 -11.61 14.17 -4.59
N SER A 99 -10.79 14.76 -5.46
CA SER A 99 -11.18 15.12 -6.85
C SER A 99 -11.60 13.90 -7.67
N VAL A 100 -11.02 12.72 -7.39
CA VAL A 100 -11.38 11.45 -8.04
C VAL A 100 -12.86 11.06 -7.84
N LEU A 101 -13.52 11.61 -6.82
CA LEU A 101 -14.90 11.30 -6.47
C LEU A 101 -15.93 12.13 -7.25
N LEU A 102 -15.53 13.23 -7.88
CA LEU A 102 -16.43 14.11 -8.65
C LEU A 102 -16.96 13.40 -9.90
N ASP A 103 -18.28 13.52 -10.13
CA ASP A 103 -18.95 12.98 -11.32
C ASP A 103 -18.96 13.97 -12.48
N ASP A 104 -18.98 13.44 -13.71
CA ASP A 104 -19.11 14.23 -14.94
C ASP A 104 -20.43 15.03 -14.97
N LYS A 105 -20.36 16.26 -15.46
CA LYS A 105 -21.49 17.16 -15.76
C LYS A 105 -21.27 17.84 -17.13
N PRO A 106 -22.28 18.47 -17.75
CA PRO A 106 -22.14 19.06 -19.09
C PRO A 106 -20.96 20.03 -19.30
N PHE A 107 -20.48 20.69 -18.24
CA PHE A 107 -19.34 21.63 -18.27
C PHE A 107 -18.24 21.26 -17.26
N PHE A 108 -18.20 20.00 -16.82
CA PHE A 108 -17.24 19.50 -15.84
C PHE A 108 -16.93 18.04 -16.15
N VAL A 109 -15.66 17.70 -16.40
CA VAL A 109 -15.26 16.31 -16.61
C VAL A 109 -14.43 15.87 -15.41
N GLY A 110 -14.95 14.87 -14.70
CA GLY A 110 -14.29 14.22 -13.58
C GLY A 110 -13.20 13.26 -14.03
N GLU A 111 -12.60 12.58 -13.06
CA GLU A 111 -11.46 11.69 -13.32
C GLU A 111 -11.88 10.26 -13.60
N LYS A 112 -13.13 9.90 -13.29
CA LYS A 112 -13.66 8.53 -13.40
C LYS A 112 -13.64 8.01 -14.84
N THR A 113 -13.65 8.91 -15.83
CA THR A 113 -13.59 8.58 -17.26
C THR A 113 -12.16 8.57 -17.83
N ALA A 114 -11.13 8.81 -17.01
CA ALA A 114 -9.74 8.66 -17.42
C ALA A 114 -9.43 7.20 -17.79
N GLY A 115 -8.51 6.96 -18.73
CA GLY A 115 -8.12 5.62 -19.16
C GLY A 115 -7.75 4.66 -18.01
N PRO A 116 -6.94 5.09 -17.01
CA PRO A 116 -6.62 4.27 -15.84
C PRO A 116 -7.80 3.97 -14.88
N ASN A 117 -8.87 4.75 -14.97
CA ASN A 117 -9.99 4.76 -14.01
C ASN A 117 -11.26 4.10 -14.59
N ILE A 118 -11.55 4.36 -15.87
CA ILE A 118 -12.79 3.95 -16.53
C ILE A 118 -12.88 2.42 -16.58
N ASN A 119 -14.02 1.90 -16.14
CA ASN A 119 -14.22 0.47 -15.96
C ASN A 119 -13.11 -0.18 -15.10
N SER A 120 -12.55 0.51 -14.10
CA SER A 120 -11.44 0.00 -13.31
C SER A 120 -11.59 0.31 -11.83
N LEU A 121 -11.69 1.61 -11.47
CA LEU A 121 -11.99 2.02 -10.10
C LEU A 121 -13.42 1.60 -9.71
N ARG A 122 -13.62 1.34 -8.42
CA ARG A 122 -14.91 0.95 -7.82
C ARG A 122 -14.90 1.25 -6.31
N GLY A 123 -16.06 1.12 -5.65
CA GLY A 123 -16.20 1.38 -4.22
C GLY A 123 -16.65 2.81 -3.90
N PHE A 124 -17.02 3.60 -4.91
CA PHE A 124 -17.54 4.95 -4.75
C PHE A 124 -18.79 4.98 -3.86
N GLU A 125 -19.65 3.97 -4.01
CA GLU A 125 -20.87 3.77 -3.23
C GLU A 125 -20.63 3.54 -1.74
N VAL A 126 -19.49 2.94 -1.36
CA VAL A 126 -19.09 2.78 0.04
C VAL A 126 -18.70 4.14 0.62
N ILE A 127 -17.95 4.94 -0.13
CA ILE A 127 -17.58 6.31 0.25
C ILE A 127 -18.83 7.19 0.40
N ASP A 128 -19.81 7.07 -0.51
CA ASP A 128 -21.07 7.80 -0.42
C ASP A 128 -21.85 7.44 0.85
N ALA A 129 -21.92 6.14 1.18
CA ALA A 129 -22.64 5.66 2.37
C ALA A 129 -21.98 6.17 3.66
N ILE A 130 -20.65 6.07 3.76
CA ILE A 130 -19.87 6.61 4.88
C ILE A 130 -20.11 8.11 5.03
N LYS A 131 -20.02 8.84 3.91
CA LYS A 131 -20.22 10.29 3.92
C LYS A 131 -21.62 10.67 4.38
N ALA A 132 -22.64 9.96 3.92
CA ALA A 132 -24.03 10.22 4.29
C ALA A 132 -24.30 10.00 5.78
N GLU A 133 -23.62 9.04 6.41
CA GLU A 133 -23.70 8.81 7.86
C GLU A 133 -22.92 9.88 8.64
N LEU A 134 -21.71 10.23 8.19
CA LEU A 134 -20.92 11.31 8.80
C LEU A 134 -21.64 12.65 8.76
N GLU A 135 -22.33 12.99 7.67
CA GLU A 135 -23.12 14.23 7.59
C GLU A 135 -24.36 14.25 8.51
N GLN A 136 -24.83 13.09 8.97
CA GLN A 136 -25.89 13.02 9.99
C GLN A 136 -25.34 13.18 11.40
N GLU A 137 -24.14 12.67 11.65
CA GLU A 137 -23.46 12.75 12.95
C GLU A 137 -22.83 14.13 13.20
N CYS A 138 -22.10 14.65 12.21
CA CYS A 138 -21.30 15.87 12.30
C CYS A 138 -21.29 16.62 10.95
N PRO A 139 -22.37 17.38 10.65
CA PRO A 139 -22.55 18.05 9.36
C PRO A 139 -21.38 18.96 8.98
N GLU A 140 -20.94 18.90 7.72
CA GLU A 140 -19.90 19.76 7.13
C GLU A 140 -18.54 19.73 7.87
N THR A 141 -18.26 18.68 8.64
CA THR A 141 -17.01 18.55 9.42
C THR A 141 -15.94 17.72 8.70
N VAL A 142 -16.27 16.52 8.23
CA VAL A 142 -15.29 15.55 7.68
C VAL A 142 -15.25 15.64 6.15
N SER A 143 -14.10 15.96 5.55
CA SER A 143 -13.96 16.01 4.08
C SER A 143 -14.01 14.62 3.44
N CYS A 144 -14.42 14.54 2.17
CA CYS A 144 -14.37 13.29 1.43
C CYS A 144 -12.94 12.79 1.20
N ALA A 145 -11.97 13.71 1.08
CA ALA A 145 -10.56 13.38 1.03
C ALA A 145 -10.08 12.66 2.32
N ASP A 146 -10.53 13.10 3.50
CA ASP A 146 -10.21 12.40 4.75
C ASP A 146 -10.95 11.05 4.86
N VAL A 147 -12.20 10.97 4.38
CA VAL A 147 -12.92 9.67 4.29
C VAL A 147 -12.14 8.66 3.46
N LEU A 148 -11.59 9.04 2.31
CA LEU A 148 -10.75 8.16 1.48
C LEU A 148 -9.51 7.66 2.22
N ALA A 149 -8.80 8.57 2.91
CA ALA A 149 -7.57 8.23 3.63
C ALA A 149 -7.83 7.25 4.78
N ILE A 150 -8.89 7.49 5.57
CA ILE A 150 -9.27 6.62 6.69
C ILE A 150 -9.78 5.27 6.16
N ALA A 151 -10.62 5.28 5.12
CA ALA A 151 -11.13 4.06 4.52
C ALA A 151 -10.03 3.17 3.93
N ALA A 152 -8.97 3.76 3.37
CA ALA A 152 -7.80 3.04 2.89
C ALA A 152 -7.02 2.36 4.04
N ARG A 153 -6.82 3.06 5.17
CA ARG A 153 -6.21 2.48 6.39
C ARG A 153 -7.03 1.33 6.93
N ASP A 154 -8.33 1.56 7.14
CA ASP A 154 -9.23 0.53 7.67
C ASP A 154 -9.34 -0.68 6.74
N SER A 155 -9.23 -0.46 5.43
CA SER A 155 -9.20 -1.56 4.44
C SER A 155 -7.99 -2.45 4.61
N VAL A 156 -6.79 -1.87 4.80
CA VAL A 156 -5.56 -2.64 5.04
C VAL A 156 -5.65 -3.44 6.33
N VAL A 157 -6.10 -2.80 7.41
CA VAL A 157 -6.30 -3.44 8.72
C VAL A 157 -7.32 -4.57 8.64
N ALA A 158 -8.47 -4.35 7.98
CA ALA A 158 -9.51 -5.36 7.81
C ALA A 158 -9.03 -6.59 7.00
N SER A 159 -8.02 -6.41 6.15
CA SER A 159 -7.34 -7.51 5.42
C SER A 159 -6.13 -8.10 6.15
N GLY A 160 -5.85 -7.70 7.40
CA GLY A 160 -4.78 -8.25 8.23
C GLY A 160 -3.43 -7.53 8.16
N GLY A 161 -3.36 -6.39 7.47
CA GLY A 161 -2.15 -5.58 7.34
C GLY A 161 -1.90 -4.64 8.53
N PRO A 162 -0.88 -3.77 8.44
CA PRO A 162 -0.56 -2.84 9.50
C PRO A 162 -1.58 -1.71 9.63
N SER A 163 -1.59 -1.09 10.81
CA SER A 163 -2.31 0.16 11.05
C SER A 163 -1.33 1.34 11.09
N TRP A 164 -1.83 2.54 10.85
CA TRP A 164 -1.13 3.80 11.06
C TRP A 164 -2.11 4.91 11.46
N GLU A 165 -1.57 5.97 12.04
CA GLU A 165 -2.33 7.16 12.44
C GLU A 165 -2.55 8.07 11.22
N VAL A 166 -3.75 8.04 10.63
CA VAL A 166 -4.06 8.86 9.46
C VAL A 166 -4.07 10.33 9.85
N GLU A 167 -3.20 11.13 9.21
CA GLU A 167 -3.25 12.58 9.37
C GLU A 167 -4.48 13.14 8.66
N THR A 168 -5.41 13.70 9.40
CA THR A 168 -6.67 14.27 8.90
C THR A 168 -6.61 15.80 8.80
N GLY A 169 -7.67 16.42 8.28
CA GLY A 169 -7.76 17.85 8.01
C GLY A 169 -7.58 18.22 6.54
N ARG A 170 -7.69 17.28 5.59
CA ARG A 170 -7.68 17.61 4.15
C ARG A 170 -8.96 18.37 3.79
N LYS A 171 -8.89 19.21 2.76
CA LYS A 171 -10.07 19.83 2.14
C LYS A 171 -10.33 19.25 0.76
N ASP A 172 -11.61 19.18 0.42
CA ASP A 172 -12.09 18.68 -0.85
C ASP A 172 -11.87 19.69 -1.98
N SER A 173 -11.41 19.19 -3.13
CA SER A 173 -11.26 19.99 -4.33
C SER A 173 -12.61 20.40 -4.94
N ARG A 174 -12.58 21.55 -5.62
CA ARG A 174 -13.70 22.05 -6.44
C ARG A 174 -13.52 21.72 -7.93
N THR A 175 -12.42 21.08 -8.28
CA THR A 175 -12.07 20.70 -9.65
C THR A 175 -11.59 19.26 -9.71
N ALA A 176 -11.54 18.72 -10.92
CA ALA A 176 -10.94 17.43 -11.24
C ALA A 176 -10.07 17.59 -12.48
N SER A 177 -9.15 16.66 -12.71
CA SER A 177 -8.28 16.71 -13.89
C SER A 177 -8.17 15.37 -14.60
N LEU A 178 -9.04 15.18 -15.59
CA LEU A 178 -8.96 14.05 -16.52
C LEU A 178 -7.57 13.92 -17.16
N GLN A 179 -6.95 15.05 -17.51
CA GLN A 179 -5.61 15.06 -18.12
C GLN A 179 -4.56 14.56 -17.14
N ALA A 180 -4.55 15.08 -15.91
CA ALA A 180 -3.58 14.67 -14.89
C ALA A 180 -3.76 13.20 -14.50
N ALA A 181 -5.01 12.71 -14.41
CA ALA A 181 -5.29 11.29 -14.20
C ALA A 181 -4.69 10.41 -15.31
N ASN A 182 -4.80 10.82 -16.58
CA ASN A 182 -4.19 10.09 -17.70
C ASN A 182 -2.65 10.18 -17.72
N SER A 183 -2.05 11.28 -17.28
CA SER A 183 -0.60 11.49 -17.36
C SER A 183 0.16 10.96 -16.15
N ASN A 184 -0.40 11.10 -14.94
CA ASN A 184 0.33 10.89 -13.69
C ASN A 184 0.28 9.43 -13.24
N LEU A 185 -0.87 8.77 -13.38
CA LEU A 185 -1.04 7.39 -12.93
C LEU A 185 -0.11 6.43 -13.70
N PRO A 186 0.63 5.54 -13.01
CA PRO A 186 1.48 4.55 -13.67
C PRO A 186 0.66 3.49 -14.39
N ALA A 187 1.19 2.99 -15.51
CA ALA A 187 0.57 1.89 -16.25
C ALA A 187 1.06 0.54 -15.73
N PRO A 188 0.26 -0.54 -15.82
CA PRO A 188 0.67 -1.89 -15.42
C PRO A 188 1.84 -2.45 -16.25
N THR A 189 2.17 -1.79 -17.37
CA THR A 189 3.27 -2.15 -18.27
C THR A 189 4.49 -1.23 -18.13
N SER A 190 4.48 -0.29 -17.17
CA SER A 190 5.61 0.62 -16.93
C SER A 190 6.83 -0.14 -16.39
N GLY A 191 8.02 0.16 -16.92
CA GLY A 191 9.28 -0.33 -16.38
C GLY A 191 9.72 0.44 -15.13
N VAL A 192 10.68 -0.11 -14.38
CA VAL A 192 11.14 0.42 -13.08
C VAL A 192 11.53 1.90 -13.14
N ALA A 193 12.32 2.32 -14.14
CA ALA A 193 12.73 3.72 -14.27
C ALA A 193 11.54 4.69 -14.41
N THR A 194 10.50 4.29 -15.15
CA THR A 194 9.27 5.08 -15.30
C THR A 194 8.46 5.11 -14.01
N LEU A 195 8.39 4.00 -13.28
CA LEU A 195 7.72 3.93 -11.99
C LEU A 195 8.39 4.86 -10.98
N VAL A 196 9.71 4.75 -10.81
CA VAL A 196 10.50 5.63 -9.94
C VAL A 196 10.27 7.09 -10.31
N GLN A 197 10.41 7.45 -11.60
CA GLN A 197 10.21 8.83 -12.04
C GLN A 197 8.80 9.37 -11.72
N LYS A 198 7.75 8.56 -11.91
CA LYS A 198 6.37 8.97 -11.61
C LYS A 198 6.16 9.22 -10.12
N PHE A 199 6.73 8.40 -9.26
CA PHE A 199 6.69 8.60 -7.81
C PHE A 199 7.51 9.83 -7.39
N THR A 200 8.70 10.01 -7.97
CA THR A 200 9.53 11.20 -7.71
C THR A 200 8.85 12.50 -8.15
N ASN A 201 8.07 12.47 -9.24
CA ASN A 201 7.31 13.64 -9.70
C ASN A 201 6.26 14.13 -8.68
N VAL A 202 5.78 13.25 -7.80
CA VAL A 202 4.89 13.61 -6.69
C VAL A 202 5.64 13.72 -5.36
N GLY A 203 6.96 13.62 -5.35
CA GLY A 203 7.77 13.78 -4.14
C GLY A 203 7.95 12.51 -3.30
N LEU A 204 7.69 11.34 -3.87
CA LEU A 204 7.94 10.03 -3.26
C LEU A 204 9.23 9.40 -3.80
N ILE A 205 9.99 8.71 -2.95
CA ILE A 205 11.27 8.06 -3.33
C ILE A 205 11.05 6.61 -3.80
N ALA A 206 12.03 5.93 -4.39
CA ALA A 206 11.79 4.55 -4.85
C ALA A 206 11.43 3.59 -3.70
N LYS A 207 11.91 3.83 -2.48
CA LYS A 207 11.47 3.05 -1.31
C LYS A 207 9.96 3.10 -1.13
N ASP A 208 9.36 4.29 -1.26
CA ASP A 208 7.90 4.45 -1.23
C ASP A 208 7.23 3.71 -2.38
N MET A 209 7.82 3.78 -3.57
CA MET A 209 7.31 3.08 -4.76
C MET A 209 7.28 1.56 -4.54
N VAL A 210 8.36 0.97 -4.04
CA VAL A 210 8.43 -0.47 -3.80
C VAL A 210 7.46 -0.86 -2.69
N ALA A 211 7.48 -0.15 -1.55
CA ALA A 211 6.59 -0.44 -0.43
C ALA A 211 5.11 -0.34 -0.85
N LEU A 212 4.71 0.74 -1.52
CA LEU A 212 3.32 0.95 -1.96
C LEU A 212 2.89 -0.03 -3.06
N SER A 213 3.82 -0.53 -3.88
CA SER A 213 3.54 -1.63 -4.81
C SER A 213 3.12 -2.92 -4.08
N GLY A 214 3.57 -3.10 -2.84
CA GLY A 214 3.15 -4.16 -1.94
C GLY A 214 1.63 -4.24 -1.72
N ALA A 215 0.88 -3.17 -1.96
CA ALA A 215 -0.58 -3.19 -1.92
C ALA A 215 -1.22 -4.20 -2.90
N HIS A 216 -0.48 -4.64 -3.93
CA HIS A 216 -0.90 -5.71 -4.83
C HIS A 216 -0.91 -7.11 -4.18
N THR A 217 -0.56 -7.26 -2.89
CA THR A 217 -0.85 -8.46 -2.08
C THR A 217 -2.35 -8.79 -2.02
N ILE A 218 -3.22 -7.81 -2.23
CA ILE A 218 -4.68 -8.01 -2.32
C ILE A 218 -5.26 -7.46 -3.62
N GLY A 219 -6.44 -7.99 -3.99
CA GLY A 219 -7.23 -7.46 -5.09
C GLY A 219 -7.08 -8.24 -6.41
N LYS A 220 -7.52 -7.61 -7.50
CA LYS A 220 -7.63 -8.26 -8.81
C LYS A 220 -7.34 -7.32 -9.97
N ALA A 221 -6.74 -7.87 -11.02
CA ALA A 221 -6.50 -7.20 -12.29
C ALA A 221 -7.23 -7.89 -13.45
N ARG A 222 -7.48 -7.15 -14.53
CA ARG A 222 -8.14 -7.67 -15.74
C ARG A 222 -7.10 -8.27 -16.68
N CYS A 223 -7.47 -9.30 -17.42
CA CYS A 223 -6.59 -9.92 -18.42
C CYS A 223 -5.92 -8.91 -19.38
N THR A 224 -6.61 -7.83 -19.75
CA THR A 224 -6.03 -6.78 -20.60
C THR A 224 -4.77 -6.13 -20.01
N THR A 225 -4.65 -6.03 -18.67
CA THR A 225 -3.53 -5.33 -18.02
C THR A 225 -2.26 -6.14 -17.90
N PHE A 226 -2.31 -7.47 -18.08
CA PHE A 226 -1.15 -8.36 -18.00
C PHE A 226 -0.98 -9.29 -19.21
N SER A 227 -1.81 -9.14 -20.25
CA SER A 227 -1.75 -9.94 -21.48
C SER A 227 -0.36 -9.95 -22.15
N ALA A 228 0.41 -8.86 -22.07
CA ALA A 228 1.77 -8.79 -22.57
C ALA A 228 2.70 -9.83 -21.94
N ARG A 229 2.50 -10.17 -20.66
CA ARG A 229 3.25 -11.20 -19.92
C ARG A 229 2.93 -12.62 -20.41
N LEU A 230 1.74 -12.81 -20.99
CA LEU A 230 1.27 -14.11 -21.49
C LEU A 230 1.79 -14.42 -22.89
N ALA A 231 2.24 -13.41 -23.64
CA ALA A 231 2.73 -13.57 -25.01
C ALA A 231 4.16 -14.14 -25.10
N SER A 232 4.92 -14.11 -23.99
CA SER A 232 6.33 -14.51 -23.94
C SER A 232 6.59 -15.88 -23.32
N VAL A 233 5.59 -16.76 -23.25
CA VAL A 233 5.75 -18.11 -22.68
C VAL A 233 6.56 -18.99 -23.65
N GLY A 234 7.86 -19.13 -23.39
CA GLY A 234 8.79 -19.99 -24.13
C GLY A 234 10.02 -20.38 -23.29
N GLU A 235 10.23 -21.69 -23.17
CA GLU A 235 11.31 -22.57 -22.61
C GLU A 235 12.24 -22.15 -21.45
N SER A 236 12.25 -20.90 -20.98
CA SER A 236 13.14 -20.45 -19.89
C SER A 236 12.42 -19.65 -18.78
N ALA A 237 11.08 -19.61 -18.82
CA ALA A 237 10.28 -18.93 -17.82
C ALA A 237 10.24 -19.77 -16.53
N LYS A 238 10.73 -19.23 -15.40
CA LYS A 238 10.73 -19.89 -14.09
C LYS A 238 9.33 -20.33 -13.63
N ASP A 239 8.30 -19.66 -14.16
CA ASP A 239 6.90 -19.67 -13.76
C ASP A 239 5.96 -20.28 -14.82
N THR A 240 6.46 -21.21 -15.64
CA THR A 240 5.72 -21.75 -16.81
C THR A 240 4.32 -22.26 -16.46
N GLY A 241 4.13 -22.92 -15.32
CA GLY A 241 2.81 -23.40 -14.86
C GLY A 241 1.84 -22.28 -14.49
N PHE A 242 2.32 -21.24 -13.81
CA PHE A 242 1.54 -20.06 -13.46
C PHE A 242 1.06 -19.32 -14.72
N LEU A 243 1.96 -19.06 -15.66
CA LEU A 243 1.63 -18.38 -16.92
C LEU A 243 0.63 -19.17 -17.78
N GLN A 244 0.75 -20.50 -17.83
CA GLN A 244 -0.22 -21.35 -18.53
C GLN A 244 -1.62 -21.26 -17.90
N SER A 245 -1.72 -21.21 -16.56
CA SER A 245 -3.01 -21.03 -15.89
C SER A 245 -3.67 -19.68 -16.24
N LEU A 246 -2.87 -18.61 -16.34
CA LEU A 246 -3.35 -17.29 -16.74
C LEU A 246 -3.76 -17.24 -18.21
N GLN A 247 -3.02 -17.92 -19.10
CA GLN A 247 -3.40 -18.06 -20.51
C GLN A 247 -4.77 -18.71 -20.65
N GLN A 248 -5.03 -19.78 -19.89
CA GLN A 248 -6.34 -20.45 -19.87
C GLN A 248 -7.45 -19.53 -19.34
N LEU A 249 -7.21 -18.83 -18.23
CA LEU A 249 -8.16 -17.87 -17.67
C LEU A 249 -8.54 -16.75 -18.66
N CYS A 250 -7.54 -16.26 -19.40
CA CYS A 250 -7.74 -15.17 -20.34
C CYS A 250 -8.26 -15.62 -21.70
N ALA A 251 -8.16 -16.91 -22.03
CA ALA A 251 -8.75 -17.48 -23.24
C ALA A 251 -10.29 -17.39 -23.17
N GLY A 252 -10.89 -16.68 -24.12
CA GLY A 252 -12.36 -16.63 -24.28
C GLY A 252 -13.09 -15.54 -23.48
N SER A 253 -12.41 -14.72 -22.68
CA SER A 253 -13.06 -13.66 -21.89
C SER A 253 -13.07 -12.27 -22.55
N ALA A 254 -12.62 -12.16 -23.81
CA ALA A 254 -12.36 -10.88 -24.48
C ALA A 254 -11.56 -9.88 -23.61
N GLY A 255 -10.70 -10.39 -22.72
CA GLY A 255 -9.86 -9.60 -21.82
C GLY A 255 -10.56 -9.10 -20.53
N SER A 256 -11.83 -9.43 -20.31
CA SER A 256 -12.62 -8.98 -19.15
C SER A 256 -12.48 -9.83 -17.89
N ALA A 257 -11.96 -11.07 -18.02
CA ALA A 257 -11.75 -11.94 -16.86
C ALA A 257 -10.77 -11.30 -15.87
N LEU A 258 -10.97 -11.64 -14.60
CA LEU A 258 -10.19 -11.11 -13.48
C LEU A 258 -9.29 -12.20 -12.90
N ALA A 259 -8.01 -11.88 -12.72
CA ALA A 259 -7.05 -12.67 -11.95
C ALA A 259 -6.77 -11.98 -10.61
N HIS A 260 -6.45 -12.77 -9.58
CA HIS A 260 -5.95 -12.23 -8.32
C HIS A 260 -4.53 -11.71 -8.51
N LEU A 261 -4.22 -10.54 -7.93
CA LEU A 261 -2.87 -9.98 -7.97
C LEU A 261 -1.88 -10.84 -7.18
N ASP A 262 -2.34 -11.40 -6.06
CA ASP A 262 -1.67 -12.46 -5.30
C ASP A 262 -2.50 -13.74 -5.38
N LEU A 263 -1.93 -14.82 -5.92
CA LEU A 263 -2.62 -16.10 -6.01
C LEU A 263 -2.55 -16.91 -4.71
N ALA A 264 -1.52 -16.69 -3.89
CA ALA A 264 -1.26 -17.48 -2.70
C ALA A 264 -2.13 -17.03 -1.52
N THR A 265 -2.26 -15.72 -1.31
CA THR A 265 -3.06 -15.13 -0.21
C THR A 265 -3.99 -14.01 -0.70
N PRO A 266 -4.92 -14.29 -1.64
CA PRO A 266 -5.64 -13.29 -2.46
C PRO A 266 -6.46 -12.22 -1.73
N ALA A 267 -6.71 -12.39 -0.44
CA ALA A 267 -7.50 -11.49 0.41
C ALA A 267 -6.81 -11.12 1.73
N THR A 268 -5.54 -11.49 1.90
CA THR A 268 -4.75 -11.18 3.10
C THR A 268 -3.67 -10.18 2.72
N PHE A 269 -3.54 -9.12 3.50
CA PHE A 269 -2.50 -8.13 3.30
C PHE A 269 -1.23 -8.58 4.04
N ASP A 270 -0.29 -9.14 3.29
CA ASP A 270 0.96 -9.69 3.81
C ASP A 270 2.12 -9.44 2.82
N ASN A 271 3.29 -10.04 3.08
CA ASN A 271 4.45 -9.88 2.22
C ASN A 271 4.54 -10.94 1.10
N GLN A 272 3.51 -11.77 0.90
CA GLN A 272 3.49 -12.82 -0.11
C GLN A 272 3.63 -12.25 -1.53
N TYR A 273 3.17 -11.02 -1.76
CA TYR A 273 3.44 -10.26 -2.97
C TYR A 273 4.93 -10.30 -3.36
N TYR A 274 5.85 -9.98 -2.44
CA TYR A 274 7.28 -9.93 -2.73
C TYR A 274 7.87 -11.34 -2.92
N ILE A 275 7.38 -12.33 -2.17
CA ILE A 275 7.76 -13.74 -2.33
C ILE A 275 7.39 -14.24 -3.74
N ASN A 276 6.22 -13.84 -4.24
CA ASN A 276 5.78 -14.14 -5.61
C ASN A 276 6.74 -13.50 -6.63
N LEU A 277 7.16 -12.24 -6.43
CA LEU A 277 8.09 -11.58 -7.37
C LEU A 277 9.44 -12.30 -7.47
N LEU A 278 10.00 -12.77 -6.35
CA LEU A 278 11.25 -13.53 -6.32
C LEU A 278 11.13 -14.89 -7.02
N SER A 279 9.94 -15.49 -6.98
CA SER A 279 9.62 -16.76 -7.65
C SER A 279 9.33 -16.60 -9.14
N GLY A 280 9.12 -15.36 -9.59
CA GLY A 280 8.73 -15.06 -10.97
C GLY A 280 7.21 -15.02 -11.19
N ASP A 281 6.41 -15.04 -10.13
CA ASP A 281 4.95 -15.16 -10.16
C ASP A 281 4.21 -13.80 -10.02
N GLY A 282 4.90 -12.66 -10.19
CA GLY A 282 4.26 -11.34 -10.16
C GLY A 282 3.30 -11.13 -11.33
N LEU A 283 2.02 -10.88 -11.06
CA LEU A 283 0.98 -10.86 -12.12
C LEU A 283 1.22 -9.78 -13.18
N LEU A 284 1.45 -8.53 -12.77
CA LEU A 284 1.60 -7.43 -13.72
C LEU A 284 3.04 -7.33 -14.22
N PRO A 285 3.27 -6.88 -15.46
CA PRO A 285 4.62 -6.59 -15.94
C PRO A 285 5.38 -5.58 -15.07
N SER A 286 4.70 -4.55 -14.55
CA SER A 286 5.27 -3.57 -13.62
C SER A 286 5.77 -4.19 -12.33
N ASP A 287 5.03 -5.17 -11.80
CA ASP A 287 5.35 -5.85 -10.54
C ASP A 287 6.58 -6.74 -10.73
N GLN A 288 6.54 -7.61 -11.75
CA GLN A 288 7.65 -8.53 -12.00
C GLN A 288 8.96 -7.80 -12.32
N ALA A 289 8.87 -6.62 -12.95
CA ALA A 289 10.05 -5.81 -13.25
C ALA A 289 10.82 -5.36 -11.99
N LEU A 290 10.18 -5.27 -10.82
CA LEU A 290 10.83 -4.87 -9.57
C LEU A 290 11.87 -5.89 -9.08
N ALA A 291 11.67 -7.18 -9.37
CA ALA A 291 12.61 -8.24 -9.00
C ALA A 291 13.73 -8.46 -10.03
N ALA A 292 13.74 -7.72 -11.14
CA ALA A 292 14.81 -7.82 -12.12
C ALA A 292 16.12 -7.24 -11.55
N PRO A 293 17.28 -7.87 -11.81
CA PRO A 293 18.56 -7.32 -11.38
C PRO A 293 18.71 -5.88 -11.87
N ALA A 294 19.18 -4.99 -10.99
CA ALA A 294 19.36 -3.59 -11.32
C ALA A 294 20.28 -3.45 -12.55
N GLY A 295 19.79 -2.77 -13.60
CA GLY A 295 20.68 -2.13 -14.55
C GLY A 295 21.44 -1.01 -13.85
N SER A 296 22.62 -0.64 -14.35
CA SER A 296 23.41 0.46 -13.79
C SER A 296 22.57 1.73 -13.64
N GLY A 297 22.29 2.14 -12.40
CA GLY A 297 21.58 3.39 -12.10
C GLY A 297 20.13 3.26 -11.60
N ALA A 298 19.57 2.05 -11.47
CA ALA A 298 18.39 1.87 -10.63
C ALA A 298 18.82 1.90 -9.15
N GLU A 299 18.14 2.67 -8.30
CA GLU A 299 18.18 2.47 -6.84
C GLU A 299 17.98 0.97 -6.52
N ASP A 300 18.40 0.49 -5.36
CA ASP A 300 18.40 -0.92 -4.93
C ASP A 300 16.96 -1.51 -4.75
N VAL A 301 16.09 -1.34 -5.75
CA VAL A 301 14.70 -1.79 -5.84
C VAL A 301 14.62 -3.31 -5.67
N ALA A 302 15.47 -4.06 -6.36
CA ALA A 302 15.51 -5.51 -6.24
C ALA A 302 15.96 -5.96 -4.83
N ALA A 303 16.82 -5.18 -4.16
CA ALA A 303 17.21 -5.46 -2.78
C ALA A 303 16.04 -5.21 -1.82
N LEU A 304 15.29 -4.11 -1.99
CA LEU A 304 14.07 -3.86 -1.21
C LEU A 304 13.02 -4.96 -1.38
N VAL A 305 12.83 -5.47 -2.61
CA VAL A 305 11.95 -6.62 -2.85
C VAL A 305 12.41 -7.85 -2.05
N ALA A 306 13.71 -8.12 -2.03
CA ALA A 306 14.27 -9.25 -1.26
C ALA A 306 14.11 -9.04 0.26
N ASP A 307 14.38 -7.83 0.75
CA ASP A 307 14.23 -7.46 2.15
C ASP A 307 12.78 -7.63 2.62
N TYR A 308 11.80 -7.12 1.86
CA TYR A 308 10.39 -7.26 2.18
C TYR A 308 9.86 -8.69 2.07
N ALA A 309 10.41 -9.50 1.15
CA ALA A 309 10.08 -10.92 1.08
C ALA A 309 10.60 -11.69 2.31
N PHE A 310 11.74 -11.29 2.87
CA PHE A 310 12.35 -11.95 4.02
C PHE A 310 11.78 -11.46 5.36
N ASP A 311 11.44 -10.18 5.45
CA ASP A 311 10.98 -9.53 6.68
C ASP A 311 9.64 -8.80 6.46
N ALA A 312 8.56 -9.46 6.86
CA ALA A 312 7.22 -8.91 6.77
C ALA A 312 7.00 -7.68 7.68
N ALA A 313 7.71 -7.60 8.82
CA ALA A 313 7.60 -6.46 9.72
C ALA A 313 8.23 -5.21 9.10
N LEU A 314 9.39 -5.38 8.45
CA LEU A 314 10.04 -4.31 7.69
C LEU A 314 9.13 -3.79 6.56
N PHE A 315 8.48 -4.69 5.81
CA PHE A 315 7.49 -4.28 4.81
C PHE A 315 6.36 -3.46 5.44
N PHE A 316 5.78 -3.93 6.53
CA PHE A 316 4.65 -3.26 7.18
C PHE A 316 5.02 -1.87 7.71
N ASP A 317 6.18 -1.73 8.34
CA ASP A 317 6.68 -0.43 8.84
C ASP A 317 6.88 0.57 7.70
N ASP A 318 7.51 0.12 6.60
CA ASP A 318 7.73 0.97 5.43
C ASP A 318 6.46 1.26 4.66
N PHE A 319 5.52 0.32 4.58
CA PHE A 319 4.21 0.54 3.96
C PHE A 319 3.43 1.61 4.72
N ALA A 320 3.33 1.50 6.05
CA ALA A 320 2.68 2.50 6.89
C ALA A 320 3.33 3.89 6.73
N ALA A 321 4.67 3.95 6.77
CA ALA A 321 5.39 5.21 6.57
C ALA A 321 5.18 5.81 5.17
N SER A 322 5.11 4.97 4.14
CA SER A 322 4.88 5.39 2.75
C SER A 322 3.44 5.84 2.52
N MET A 323 2.46 5.19 3.15
CA MET A 323 1.06 5.62 3.16
C MET A 323 0.88 6.99 3.82
N LEU A 324 1.61 7.25 4.92
CA LEU A 324 1.64 8.60 5.53
C LEU A 324 2.23 9.65 4.58
N ARG A 325 3.35 9.35 3.91
CA ARG A 325 3.95 10.27 2.94
C ARG A 325 3.04 10.52 1.74
N MET A 326 2.42 9.47 1.20
CA MET A 326 1.43 9.59 0.11
C MET A 326 0.20 10.39 0.57
N GLY A 327 -0.30 10.15 1.78
CA GLY A 327 -1.43 10.88 2.34
C GLY A 327 -1.16 12.38 2.56
N ARG A 328 0.10 12.81 2.57
CA ARG A 328 0.51 14.23 2.70
C ARG A 328 0.60 14.95 1.35
N LEU A 329 0.43 14.25 0.23
CA LEU A 329 0.41 14.88 -1.09
C LEU A 329 -0.73 15.90 -1.14
N ALA A 330 -0.40 17.14 -1.48
CA ALA A 330 -1.33 18.26 -1.45
C ALA A 330 -1.44 18.91 -2.84
N PRO A 331 -2.61 19.49 -3.17
CA PRO A 331 -2.78 20.26 -4.38
C PRO A 331 -1.91 21.51 -4.39
N ALA A 332 -1.64 22.04 -5.59
CA ALA A 332 -0.80 23.21 -5.79
C ALA A 332 -1.29 24.47 -5.04
N GLY A 333 -2.60 24.56 -4.75
CA GLY A 333 -3.20 25.62 -3.93
C GLY A 333 -2.95 25.49 -2.42
N GLY A 334 -2.33 24.38 -1.97
CA GLY A 334 -2.16 24.03 -0.56
C GLY A 334 -3.32 23.20 -0.01
N ARG A 335 -3.11 22.59 1.16
CA ARG A 335 -4.03 21.63 1.79
C ARG A 335 -5.39 22.22 2.20
N ASP A 336 -5.45 23.55 2.39
CA ASP A 336 -6.64 24.26 2.87
C ASP A 336 -7.47 24.93 1.77
N ALA A 337 -7.07 24.84 0.50
CA ALA A 337 -7.68 25.58 -0.61
C ALA A 337 -9.06 25.07 -1.09
N GLY A 338 -9.71 24.20 -0.32
CA GLY A 338 -10.91 23.46 -0.71
C GLY A 338 -12.17 23.81 0.08
N GLU A 339 -13.05 22.83 0.20
CA GLU A 339 -14.26 22.84 1.04
C GLU A 339 -14.41 21.53 1.81
N VAL A 340 -15.48 21.42 2.60
CA VAL A 340 -15.98 20.12 3.08
C VAL A 340 -17.25 19.86 2.29
N ARG A 341 -17.17 18.97 1.29
CA ARG A 341 -18.34 18.65 0.45
C ARG A 341 -19.35 17.89 1.28
N ARG A 342 -20.64 18.19 1.14
CA ARG A 342 -21.74 17.41 1.76
C ARG A 342 -22.03 16.12 1.01
N ASN A 343 -21.74 16.11 -0.29
CA ASN A 343 -21.85 14.94 -1.15
C ASN A 343 -20.55 14.81 -1.96
N CYS A 344 -19.86 13.67 -1.85
CA CYS A 344 -18.55 13.48 -2.47
C CYS A 344 -18.55 13.49 -4.00
N ARG A 345 -19.71 13.46 -4.65
CA ARG A 345 -19.82 13.45 -6.12
C ARG A 345 -19.93 14.84 -6.72
N VAL A 346 -20.20 15.86 -5.91
CA VAL A 346 -20.47 17.22 -6.39
C VAL A 346 -19.85 18.28 -5.49
N VAL A 347 -19.39 19.37 -6.08
CA VAL A 347 -19.06 20.62 -5.37
C VAL A 347 -20.34 21.17 -4.72
N ASN A 348 -20.19 21.81 -3.55
CA ASN A 348 -21.27 22.39 -2.74
C ASN A 348 -22.07 23.50 -3.43
#